data_AF-A0AAV7I5D9-F1
#
_entry.id   AF-A0AAV7I5D9-F1
#
_cell.length_a   1.000
_cell.length_b   1.000
_cell.length_c   1.000
_cell.angle_alpha   90.00
_cell.angle_beta   90.00
_cell.angle_gamma   90.00
#
_symmetry.space_group_name_H-M   'P 1'
#
loop_
_entity.id
_entity.type
_entity.pdbx_description
1 polymer ?
#
loop_
_entity_poly.entity_id
_entity_poly.type
_entity_poly.pdbx_seq_one_letter_code
_entity_poly.pdbx_strand_id
1 'polypeptide(L)'
;MKWPEFRVHCYSAFIVRVVLIVYANFHDKYFRVPYTDIDYKVYTDAARYITAGESPYLRHTYRYTPLLAVILSPNIFLHNDFVIEKIVRVLPPILLIIGLSFRYSDKNKLAFGMMTQAMVMVTYNSVVTSQYFFWYLSLLPICVPYINISLIRYAMLVGIWLIAQALWLNDAYCLEFLGLNKFHSIWVDSILFFFVNIKVLYDFIVNYDCKILNKIN
;
A
#
# COMPACT_ATOMS: atom_id res chain seq x y z
N MET A 1 -8.30 -37.69 -9.72
CA MET A 1 -7.28 -37.16 -8.80
C MET A 1 -7.97 -36.13 -7.91
N LYS A 2 -8.22 -36.44 -6.63
CA LYS A 2 -8.87 -35.49 -5.70
C LYS A 2 -7.80 -34.50 -5.24
N TRP A 3 -8.02 -33.22 -5.47
CA TRP A 3 -7.16 -32.16 -4.95
C TRP A 3 -7.16 -32.22 -3.41
N PRO A 4 -6.00 -32.07 -2.75
CA PRO A 4 -5.94 -32.02 -1.30
C PRO A 4 -6.85 -30.92 -0.76
N GLU A 5 -7.38 -31.12 0.44
CA GLU A 5 -8.16 -30.07 1.10
C GLU A 5 -7.30 -28.82 1.31
N PHE A 6 -7.93 -27.64 1.22
CA PHE A 6 -7.25 -26.34 1.37
C PHE A 6 -6.37 -26.26 2.64
N ARG A 7 -6.80 -26.91 3.73
CA ARG A 7 -6.04 -27.00 4.98
C ARG A 7 -4.67 -27.64 4.80
N VAL A 8 -4.59 -28.69 3.98
CA VAL A 8 -3.34 -29.42 3.70
C VAL A 8 -2.34 -28.51 2.98
N HIS A 9 -2.82 -27.67 2.05
CA HIS A 9 -1.99 -26.68 1.36
C HIS A 9 -1.49 -25.58 2.30
N CYS A 10 -2.32 -25.09 3.22
CA CYS A 10 -1.90 -24.10 4.21
C CYS A 10 -0.84 -24.64 5.16
N TYR A 11 -1.02 -25.87 5.68
CA TYR A 11 -0.05 -26.49 6.57
C TYR A 11 1.26 -26.83 5.85
N SER A 12 1.19 -27.35 4.62
CA SER A 12 2.40 -27.65 3.85
C SER A 12 3.18 -26.39 3.51
N ALA A 13 2.51 -25.31 3.09
CA ALA A 13 3.14 -24.02 2.83
C ALA A 13 3.81 -23.44 4.09
N PHE A 14 3.16 -23.53 5.25
CA PHE A 14 3.73 -23.09 6.52
C PHE A 14 5.00 -23.88 6.88
N ILE A 15 4.94 -25.21 6.80
CA ILE A 15 6.08 -26.09 7.10
C ILE A 15 7.25 -25.79 6.16
N VAL A 16 7.00 -25.70 4.85
CA VAL A 16 8.03 -25.35 3.86
C VAL A 16 8.67 -24.00 4.20
N ARG A 17 7.87 -23.01 4.61
CA ARG A 17 8.38 -21.68 4.97
C ARG A 17 9.27 -21.71 6.22
N VAL A 18 8.89 -22.47 7.25
CA VAL A 18 9.73 -22.67 8.45
C VAL A 18 11.04 -23.37 8.09
N VAL A 19 10.99 -24.43 7.27
CA VAL A 19 12.18 -25.15 6.81
C VAL A 19 13.13 -24.23 6.04
N LEU A 20 12.60 -23.42 5.12
CA LEU A 20 13.41 -22.47 4.36
C LEU A 20 14.05 -21.39 5.23
N ILE A 21 13.37 -20.92 6.29
CA ILE A 21 13.94 -19.96 7.25
C ILE A 21 15.10 -20.59 8.03
N VAL A 22 14.95 -21.84 8.49
CA VAL A 22 16.03 -22.55 9.18
C VAL A 22 17.20 -22.83 8.24
N TYR A 23 16.91 -23.24 7.01
CA TYR A 23 17.92 -23.46 5.99
C TYR A 23 18.68 -22.17 5.64
N ALA A 24 18.01 -21.03 5.55
CA ALA A 24 18.65 -19.73 5.30
C ALA A 24 19.74 -19.42 6.34
N ASN A 25 19.45 -19.61 7.63
CA ASN A 25 20.42 -19.40 8.71
C ASN A 25 21.63 -20.36 8.63
N PHE A 26 21.38 -21.61 8.26
CA PHE A 26 22.45 -22.58 8.03
C PHE A 26 23.31 -22.16 6.82
N HIS A 27 22.67 -21.86 5.69
CA HIS A 27 23.35 -21.52 4.45
C HIS A 27 24.26 -20.29 4.62
N ASP A 28 23.74 -19.23 5.25
CA ASP A 28 24.48 -18.00 5.52
C ASP A 28 25.72 -18.20 6.41
N LYS A 29 25.76 -19.27 7.22
CA LYS A 29 26.89 -19.58 8.11
C LYS A 29 28.00 -20.37 7.42
N TYR A 30 27.65 -21.27 6.50
CA TYR A 30 28.60 -22.25 5.95
C TYR A 30 29.03 -21.96 4.50
N PHE A 31 28.25 -21.18 3.74
CA PHE A 31 28.54 -20.89 2.35
C PHE A 31 29.04 -19.47 2.16
N ARG A 32 29.88 -19.27 1.14
CA ARG A 32 30.48 -17.97 0.81
C ARG A 32 29.47 -16.97 0.25
N VAL A 33 28.45 -17.46 -0.45
CA VAL A 33 27.36 -16.63 -0.99
C VAL A 33 26.19 -16.73 -0.02
N PRO A 34 25.71 -15.60 0.54
CA PRO A 34 24.57 -15.63 1.46
C PRO A 34 23.29 -16.00 0.73
N TYR A 35 22.45 -16.79 1.39
CA TYR A 35 21.08 -17.08 1.01
C TYR A 35 20.13 -15.93 1.41
N THR A 36 20.41 -15.25 2.53
CA THR A 36 19.66 -14.05 2.93
C THR A 36 20.08 -12.85 2.10
N ASP A 37 19.09 -12.12 1.57
CA ASP A 37 19.29 -10.93 0.77
C ASP A 37 20.02 -9.82 1.55
N ILE A 38 20.89 -9.09 0.86
CA ILE A 38 21.63 -7.93 1.40
C ILE A 38 20.68 -6.86 1.91
N ASP A 39 19.53 -6.72 1.25
CA ASP A 39 18.48 -5.77 1.63
C ASP A 39 18.04 -5.96 3.09
N TYR A 40 17.96 -7.20 3.59
CA TYR A 40 17.61 -7.48 4.99
C TYR A 40 18.60 -6.81 5.97
N LYS A 41 19.90 -6.86 5.66
CA LYS A 41 20.96 -6.24 6.49
C LYS A 41 20.91 -4.72 6.38
N VAL A 42 20.73 -4.20 5.17
CA VAL A 42 20.61 -2.76 4.90
C VAL A 42 19.41 -2.17 5.65
N TYR A 43 18.27 -2.86 5.66
CA TYR A 43 17.10 -2.42 6.43
C TYR A 43 17.32 -2.46 7.94
N THR A 44 17.95 -3.52 8.43
CA THR A 44 18.23 -3.69 9.88
C THR A 44 19.22 -2.62 10.36
N ASP A 45 20.26 -2.33 9.58
CA ASP A 45 21.24 -1.29 9.90
C ASP A 45 20.62 0.10 9.84
N ALA A 46 19.84 0.41 8.80
CA ALA A 46 19.14 1.70 8.68
C ALA A 46 18.11 1.91 9.79
N ALA A 47 17.45 0.84 10.21
CA ALA A 47 16.60 0.87 11.39
C ALA A 47 17.43 1.17 12.66
N ARG A 48 18.70 0.74 12.77
CA ARG A 48 19.59 1.08 13.91
C ARG A 48 19.98 2.55 13.93
N TYR A 49 20.28 3.13 12.77
CA TYR A 49 20.52 4.57 12.64
C TYR A 49 19.30 5.36 13.11
N ILE A 50 18.12 4.96 12.63
CA ILE A 50 16.83 5.52 13.08
C ILE A 50 16.69 5.41 14.60
N THR A 51 17.00 4.26 15.20
CA THR A 51 16.94 4.07 16.66
C THR A 51 17.97 4.89 17.45
N ALA A 52 19.08 5.26 16.82
CA ALA A 52 20.11 6.12 17.40
C ALA A 52 19.80 7.62 17.28
N GLY A 53 18.61 7.97 16.75
CA GLY A 53 18.24 9.36 16.43
C GLY A 53 18.97 9.91 15.20
N GLU A 54 19.65 9.05 14.46
CA GLU A 54 20.40 9.38 13.27
C GLU A 54 19.56 9.11 12.01
N SER A 55 19.96 9.73 10.90
CA SER A 55 19.29 9.51 9.62
C SER A 55 19.54 8.08 9.11
N PRO A 56 18.51 7.34 8.65
CA PRO A 56 18.70 6.02 8.03
C PRO A 56 19.58 6.06 6.79
N TYR A 57 19.68 7.22 6.14
CA TYR A 57 20.50 7.45 4.96
C TYR A 57 22.00 7.50 5.28
N LEU A 58 22.39 7.56 6.55
CA LEU A 58 23.78 7.36 6.97
C LEU A 58 24.21 5.90 6.76
N ARG A 59 23.25 4.96 6.66
CA ARG A 59 23.54 3.63 6.14
C ARG A 59 23.79 3.72 4.63
N HIS A 60 25.04 3.48 4.24
CA HIS A 60 25.42 3.31 2.84
C HIS A 60 24.49 2.29 2.15
N THR A 61 24.08 2.59 0.91
CA THR A 61 23.12 1.82 0.09
C THR A 61 21.67 1.74 0.61
N TYR A 62 21.32 2.45 1.67
CA TYR A 62 19.91 2.58 2.05
C TYR A 62 19.18 3.55 1.11
N ARG A 63 18.37 2.99 0.21
CA ARG A 63 17.65 3.72 -0.85
C ARG A 63 16.15 3.81 -0.63
N TYR A 64 15.69 3.36 0.53
CA TYR A 64 14.27 3.17 0.81
C TYR A 64 13.75 4.33 1.63
N THR A 65 12.42 4.47 1.68
CA THR A 65 11.81 5.51 2.52
C THR A 65 12.21 5.31 3.98
N PRO A 66 12.52 6.37 4.76
CA PRO A 66 12.86 6.26 6.18
C PRO A 66 11.80 5.47 6.94
N LEU A 67 10.55 5.55 6.47
CA LEU A 67 9.45 4.73 6.96
C LEU A 67 9.74 3.24 6.98
N LEU A 68 10.36 2.67 5.96
CA LEU A 68 10.61 1.23 5.94
C LEU A 68 11.56 0.82 7.07
N ALA A 69 12.61 1.62 7.32
CA ALA A 69 13.49 1.43 8.45
C ALA A 69 12.76 1.71 9.78
N VAL A 70 11.81 2.65 9.81
CA VAL A 70 10.89 2.81 10.94
C VAL A 70 10.06 1.52 11.14
N ILE A 71 9.28 1.02 10.17
CA ILE A 71 8.46 -0.20 10.31
C ILE A 71 9.27 -1.43 10.72
N LEU A 72 10.54 -1.49 10.34
CA LEU A 72 11.47 -2.54 10.74
C LEU A 72 12.19 -2.23 12.05
N SER A 73 12.12 -1.01 12.56
CA SER A 73 12.65 -0.67 13.86
C SER A 73 11.99 -1.38 15.05
N PRO A 74 10.77 -1.98 15.05
CA PRO A 74 10.33 -2.91 16.10
C PRO A 74 11.24 -4.12 16.26
N ASN A 75 11.95 -4.52 15.19
CA ASN A 75 13.03 -5.51 15.26
C ASN A 75 14.19 -5.05 16.16
N ILE A 76 14.28 -3.74 16.40
CA ILE A 76 15.26 -3.07 17.25
C ILE A 76 14.60 -2.63 18.56
N PHE A 77 13.30 -2.31 18.53
CA PHE A 77 12.42 -1.91 19.64
C PHE A 77 11.83 -3.09 20.46
N LEU A 78 12.50 -4.25 20.43
CA LEU A 78 12.89 -4.95 21.68
C LEU A 78 13.78 -4.05 22.58
N HIS A 79 14.07 -2.80 22.15
CA HIS A 79 14.60 -1.69 22.92
C HIS A 79 14.05 -0.32 22.45
N ASN A 80 13.10 0.28 23.21
CA ASN A 80 12.06 1.37 23.00
C ASN A 80 12.41 2.73 22.31
N ASP A 81 11.44 3.23 21.49
CA ASP A 81 11.30 4.59 20.84
C ASP A 81 11.02 4.71 19.30
N PHE A 82 9.98 4.08 18.70
CA PHE A 82 9.45 4.48 17.34
C PHE A 82 7.95 4.18 17.13
N VAL A 83 7.18 4.12 18.22
CA VAL A 83 5.82 3.53 18.19
C VAL A 83 4.78 4.49 17.62
N ILE A 84 4.85 5.79 17.92
CA ILE A 84 3.79 6.76 17.61
C ILE A 84 3.65 7.00 16.10
N GLU A 85 4.74 7.25 15.36
CA GLU A 85 4.68 7.49 13.91
C GLU A 85 4.17 6.28 13.11
N LYS A 86 4.45 5.07 13.60
CA LYS A 86 3.92 3.83 13.01
C LYS A 86 2.44 3.74 13.22
N ILE A 87 1.99 3.99 14.45
CA ILE A 87 0.57 3.99 14.79
C ILE A 87 -0.16 5.00 13.91
N VAL A 88 0.31 6.25 13.83
CA VAL A 88 -0.38 7.30 13.04
C VAL A 88 -0.51 6.94 11.56
N ARG A 89 0.44 6.19 10.99
CA ARG A 89 0.43 5.83 9.57
C ARG A 89 -0.36 4.56 9.28
N VAL A 90 -0.31 3.58 10.17
CA VAL A 90 -0.90 2.26 9.99
C VAL A 90 -2.34 2.22 10.50
N LEU A 91 -2.65 2.96 11.56
CA LEU A 91 -3.96 2.91 12.21
C LEU A 91 -5.09 3.43 11.30
N PRO A 92 -4.99 4.60 10.63
CA PRO A 92 -6.07 5.08 9.76
C PRO A 92 -6.48 4.10 8.65
N PRO A 93 -5.56 3.55 7.82
CA PRO A 93 -5.96 2.60 6.79
C PRO A 93 -6.51 1.29 7.37
N ILE A 94 -5.98 0.79 8.49
CA ILE A 94 -6.54 -0.41 9.15
C ILE A 94 -7.99 -0.17 9.58
N LEU A 95 -8.27 0.96 10.25
CA LEU A 95 -9.61 1.30 10.69
C LEU A 95 -10.58 1.42 9.50
N LEU A 96 -10.14 2.08 8.42
CA LEU A 96 -10.94 2.22 7.20
C LEU A 96 -11.20 0.86 6.54
N ILE A 97 -10.18 0.01 6.37
CA ILE A 97 -10.33 -1.31 5.75
C ILE A 97 -11.29 -2.18 6.57
N ILE A 98 -11.13 -2.21 7.90
CA ILE A 98 -12.02 -2.96 8.78
C ILE A 98 -13.45 -2.41 8.68
N GLY A 99 -13.62 -1.09 8.77
CA GLY A 99 -14.91 -0.43 8.67
C GLY A 99 -15.62 -0.71 7.34
N LEU A 100 -14.91 -0.61 6.22
CA LEU A 100 -15.42 -0.93 4.88
C LEU A 100 -15.75 -2.43 4.74
N SER A 101 -14.94 -3.31 5.33
CA SER A 101 -15.19 -4.76 5.32
C SER A 101 -16.53 -5.10 5.97
N PHE A 102 -16.79 -4.55 7.16
CA PHE A 102 -18.08 -4.75 7.83
C PHE A 102 -19.22 -4.09 7.07
N ARG A 103 -19.02 -2.89 6.54
CA ARG A 103 -20.05 -2.13 5.82
C ARG A 103 -20.52 -2.82 4.53
N TYR A 104 -19.61 -3.50 3.82
CA TYR A 104 -19.84 -4.13 2.53
C TYR A 104 -19.69 -5.67 2.57
N SER A 105 -19.95 -6.28 3.73
CA SER A 105 -19.83 -7.74 3.93
C SER A 105 -20.85 -8.58 3.14
N ASP A 106 -21.89 -7.96 2.56
CA ASP A 106 -22.91 -8.65 1.79
C ASP A 106 -22.37 -9.13 0.43
N LYS A 107 -22.76 -10.34 -0.01
CA LYS A 107 -22.33 -10.92 -1.30
C LYS A 107 -22.57 -9.99 -2.49
N ASN A 108 -23.71 -9.30 -2.50
CA ASN A 108 -24.11 -8.40 -3.59
C ASN A 108 -23.25 -7.13 -3.65
N LYS A 109 -22.49 -6.81 -2.59
CA LYS A 109 -21.67 -5.59 -2.47
C LYS A 109 -20.17 -5.91 -2.47
N LEU A 110 -19.81 -7.19 -2.63
CA LEU A 110 -18.44 -7.67 -2.49
C LEU A 110 -17.47 -6.96 -3.45
N ALA A 111 -17.84 -6.81 -4.72
CA ALA A 111 -17.00 -6.14 -5.72
C ALA A 111 -16.69 -4.69 -5.31
N PHE A 112 -17.70 -3.96 -4.81
CA PHE A 112 -17.54 -2.60 -4.33
C PHE A 112 -16.71 -2.53 -3.03
N GLY A 113 -16.91 -3.48 -2.12
CA GLY A 113 -16.09 -3.64 -0.92
C GLY A 113 -14.61 -3.85 -1.25
N MET A 114 -14.32 -4.77 -2.17
CA MET A 114 -12.96 -5.04 -2.64
C MET A 114 -12.33 -3.82 -3.35
N MET A 115 -13.11 -3.13 -4.19
CA MET A 115 -12.66 -1.92 -4.88
C MET A 115 -12.29 -0.82 -3.88
N THR A 116 -13.16 -0.53 -2.92
CA THR A 116 -12.92 0.51 -1.90
C THR A 116 -11.76 0.15 -0.96
N GLN A 117 -11.62 -1.12 -0.56
CA GLN A 117 -10.44 -1.60 0.18
C GLN A 117 -9.15 -1.40 -0.60
N ALA A 118 -9.13 -1.77 -1.89
CA ALA A 118 -7.97 -1.57 -2.75
C ALA A 118 -7.63 -0.08 -2.90
N MET A 119 -8.63 0.79 -3.09
CA MET A 119 -8.42 2.25 -3.14
C MET A 119 -7.82 2.79 -1.83
N VAL A 120 -8.32 2.36 -0.67
CA VAL A 120 -7.75 2.75 0.64
C VAL A 120 -6.30 2.27 0.76
N MET A 121 -6.01 1.02 0.43
CA MET A 121 -4.66 0.47 0.48
C MET A 121 -3.69 1.27 -0.40
N VAL A 122 -4.09 1.62 -1.62
CA VAL A 122 -3.24 2.39 -2.55
C VAL A 122 -3.07 3.83 -2.07
N THR A 123 -4.14 4.48 -1.61
CA THR A 123 -4.12 5.89 -1.19
C THR A 123 -3.26 6.13 0.06
N TYR A 124 -3.26 5.18 0.99
CA TYR A 124 -2.50 5.28 2.24
C TYR A 124 -1.13 4.62 2.17
N ASN A 125 -0.74 4.05 1.02
CA ASN A 125 0.58 3.48 0.88
C ASN A 125 1.64 4.58 0.77
N SER A 126 2.80 4.34 1.38
CA SER A 126 3.94 5.25 1.34
C SER A 126 4.68 5.28 0.01
N VAL A 127 4.45 4.28 -0.84
CA VAL A 127 5.01 4.16 -2.18
C VAL A 127 3.84 3.87 -3.11
N VAL A 128 3.82 4.52 -4.27
CA VAL A 128 2.78 4.32 -5.28
C VAL A 128 3.42 4.09 -6.63
N THR A 129 2.96 3.07 -7.34
CA THR A 129 3.32 2.81 -8.74
C THR A 129 2.05 2.69 -9.56
N SER A 130 2.10 2.99 -10.86
CA SER A 130 0.93 2.94 -11.73
C SER A 130 0.28 1.54 -11.80
N GLN A 131 1.04 0.49 -11.49
CA GLN A 131 0.54 -0.88 -11.39
C GLN A 131 -0.57 -1.03 -10.34
N TYR A 132 -0.50 -0.29 -9.24
CA TYR A 132 -1.48 -0.39 -8.15
C TYR A 132 -2.88 0.07 -8.56
N PHE A 133 -2.99 0.98 -9.53
CA PHE A 133 -4.29 1.48 -9.97
C PHE A 133 -5.12 0.40 -10.67
N PHE A 134 -4.48 -0.59 -11.29
CA PHE A 134 -5.18 -1.74 -11.88
C PHE A 134 -6.00 -2.54 -10.86
N TRP A 135 -5.63 -2.54 -9.58
CA TRP A 135 -6.33 -3.31 -8.55
C TRP A 135 -7.78 -2.86 -8.37
N TYR A 136 -8.05 -1.55 -8.40
CA TYR A 136 -9.41 -1.02 -8.28
C TYR A 136 -10.03 -0.65 -9.62
N LEU A 137 -9.23 -0.24 -10.63
CA LEU A 137 -9.76 0.07 -11.96
C LEU A 137 -10.34 -1.17 -12.66
N SER A 138 -9.82 -2.36 -12.40
CA SER A 138 -10.39 -3.61 -12.93
C SER A 138 -11.77 -3.95 -12.35
N LEU A 139 -12.05 -3.52 -11.12
CA LEU A 139 -13.33 -3.72 -10.44
C LEU A 139 -14.34 -2.61 -10.74
N LEU A 140 -13.88 -1.47 -11.24
CA LEU A 140 -14.69 -0.29 -11.51
C LEU A 140 -15.83 -0.56 -12.52
N PRO A 141 -15.63 -1.23 -13.67
CA PRO A 141 -16.72 -1.52 -14.62
C PRO A 141 -17.87 -2.35 -14.00
N ILE A 142 -17.55 -3.21 -13.03
CA ILE A 142 -18.53 -4.03 -12.31
C ILE A 142 -19.32 -3.16 -11.32
N CYS A 143 -18.67 -2.15 -10.75
CA CYS A 143 -19.28 -1.27 -9.75
C CYS A 143 -20.06 -0.10 -10.35
N VAL A 144 -19.69 0.39 -11.54
CA VAL A 144 -20.28 1.56 -12.21
C VAL A 144 -21.82 1.52 -12.28
N PRO A 145 -22.49 0.41 -12.62
CA PRO A 145 -23.96 0.36 -12.67
C PRO A 145 -24.65 0.66 -11.32
N TYR A 146 -23.92 0.52 -10.21
CA TYR A 146 -24.43 0.69 -8.85
C TYR A 146 -24.00 2.03 -8.23
N ILE A 147 -23.21 2.84 -8.94
CA ILE A 147 -22.74 4.16 -8.52
C ILE A 147 -23.58 5.22 -9.25
N ASN A 148 -24.45 5.91 -8.51
CA ASN A 148 -25.37 6.90 -9.06
C ASN A 148 -24.71 8.28 -9.21
N ILE A 149 -23.78 8.40 -10.17
CA ILE A 149 -23.07 9.64 -10.49
C ILE A 149 -23.34 10.02 -11.94
N SER A 150 -23.51 11.31 -12.24
CA SER A 150 -23.67 11.78 -13.62
C SER A 150 -22.39 11.59 -14.44
N LEU A 151 -22.52 11.34 -15.75
CA LEU A 151 -21.37 11.12 -16.64
C LEU A 151 -20.37 12.30 -16.61
N ILE A 152 -20.88 13.54 -16.55
CA ILE A 152 -20.05 14.75 -16.44
C ILE A 152 -19.21 14.72 -15.16
N ARG A 153 -19.84 14.40 -14.03
CA ARG A 153 -19.13 14.30 -12.75
C ARG A 153 -18.09 13.18 -12.79
N TYR A 154 -18.38 12.05 -13.44
CA TYR A 154 -17.44 10.96 -13.63
C TYR A 154 -16.22 11.41 -14.46
N ALA A 155 -16.44 12.09 -15.59
CA ALA A 155 -15.38 12.64 -16.42
C ALA A 155 -14.53 13.68 -15.66
N MET A 156 -15.15 14.52 -14.84
CA MET A 156 -14.44 15.46 -13.96
C MET A 156 -13.56 14.73 -12.93
N LEU A 157 -14.07 13.67 -12.29
CA LEU A 157 -13.32 12.87 -11.31
C LEU A 157 -12.12 12.17 -11.96
N VAL A 158 -12.30 11.60 -13.15
CA VAL A 158 -11.19 11.00 -13.91
C VAL A 158 -10.18 12.08 -14.33
N GLY A 159 -10.66 13.23 -14.82
CA GLY A 159 -9.82 14.34 -15.24
C GLY A 159 -8.93 14.87 -14.09
N ILE A 160 -9.52 15.18 -12.93
CA ILE A 160 -8.75 15.66 -11.78
C ILE A 160 -7.78 14.60 -11.26
N TRP A 161 -8.17 13.32 -11.29
CA TRP A 161 -7.33 12.20 -10.90
C TRP A 161 -6.11 12.04 -11.82
N LEU A 162 -6.28 12.17 -13.14
CA LEU A 162 -5.18 12.14 -14.11
C LEU A 162 -4.26 13.36 -13.99
N ILE A 163 -4.82 14.56 -13.83
CA ILE A 163 -4.04 15.79 -13.70
C ILE A 163 -3.17 15.75 -12.44
N ALA A 164 -3.72 15.32 -11.29
CA ALA A 164 -2.95 15.22 -10.05
C ALA A 164 -1.76 14.27 -10.18
N GLN A 165 -1.92 13.14 -10.88
CA GLN A 165 -0.80 12.23 -11.16
C GLN A 165 0.22 12.82 -12.11
N ALA A 166 -0.22 13.52 -13.16
CA ALA A 166 0.66 14.13 -14.14
C ALA A 166 1.53 15.22 -13.51
N LEU A 167 0.97 16.06 -12.63
CA LEU A 167 1.71 17.06 -11.87
C LEU A 167 2.75 16.41 -10.97
N TRP A 168 2.31 15.46 -10.14
CA TRP A 168 3.19 14.73 -9.23
C TRP A 168 4.34 14.02 -9.96
N LEU A 169 4.05 13.36 -11.09
CA LEU A 169 5.04 12.65 -11.90
C LEU A 169 6.00 13.63 -12.60
N ASN A 170 5.51 14.77 -13.06
CA ASN A 170 6.34 15.79 -13.70
C ASN A 170 7.35 16.38 -12.69
N ASP A 171 6.91 16.69 -11.47
CA ASP A 171 7.80 17.18 -10.43
C ASP A 171 8.79 16.10 -9.95
N ALA A 172 8.35 14.84 -9.83
CA ALA A 172 9.24 13.71 -9.57
C ALA A 172 10.29 13.53 -10.68
N TYR A 173 9.89 13.66 -11.95
CA TYR A 173 10.81 13.59 -13.08
C TYR A 173 11.84 14.72 -13.07
N CYS A 174 11.39 15.97 -12.83
CA CYS A 174 12.28 17.12 -12.74
C CYS A 174 13.27 17.00 -11.58
N LEU A 175 12.84 16.45 -10.45
CA LEU A 175 13.69 16.22 -9.28
C LEU A 175 14.72 15.11 -9.55
N GLU A 176 14.28 13.95 -10.02
CA GLU A 176 15.11 12.75 -10.14
C GLU A 176 16.03 12.78 -11.37
N PHE A 177 15.52 13.20 -12.53
CA PHE A 177 16.26 13.11 -13.80
C PHE A 177 16.89 14.44 -14.24
N LEU A 178 16.25 15.57 -13.95
CA LEU A 178 16.79 16.89 -14.31
C LEU A 178 17.59 17.54 -13.18
N GLY A 179 17.56 16.96 -11.96
CA GLY A 179 18.28 17.47 -10.80
C GLY A 179 17.80 18.84 -10.31
N LEU A 180 16.58 19.26 -10.67
CA LEU A 180 16.00 20.53 -10.25
C LEU A 180 15.49 20.44 -8.81
N ASN A 181 15.74 21.47 -8.00
CA ASN A 181 15.26 21.52 -6.62
C ASN A 181 13.74 21.75 -6.56
N LYS A 182 12.99 20.64 -6.60
CA LYS A 182 11.52 20.59 -6.61
C LYS A 182 10.92 20.01 -5.32
N PHE A 183 11.69 19.88 -4.23
CA PHE A 183 11.24 19.25 -2.98
C PHE A 183 9.97 19.86 -2.38
N HIS A 184 9.80 21.18 -2.43
CA HIS A 184 8.57 21.81 -1.94
C HIS A 184 7.37 21.53 -2.87
N SER A 185 7.61 21.60 -4.18
CA SER A 185 6.59 21.40 -5.21
C SER A 185 6.06 19.96 -5.17
N ILE A 186 6.95 18.96 -5.15
CA ILE A 186 6.57 17.54 -5.04
C ILE A 186 5.84 17.24 -3.72
N TRP A 187 6.15 17.96 -2.63
CA TRP A 187 5.44 17.81 -1.36
C TRP A 187 4.00 18.33 -1.46
N VAL A 188 3.78 19.51 -2.06
CA VAL A 188 2.44 20.06 -2.33
C VAL A 188 1.67 19.13 -3.26
N ASP A 189 2.28 18.66 -4.33
CA ASP A 189 1.67 17.74 -5.30
C ASP A 189 1.31 16.39 -4.65
N SER A 190 2.10 15.92 -3.69
CA SER A 190 1.79 14.69 -2.93
C SER A 190 0.53 14.87 -2.07
N ILE A 191 0.39 16.03 -1.43
CA ILE A 191 -0.81 16.37 -0.65
C ILE A 191 -2.03 16.48 -1.56
N LEU A 192 -1.90 17.19 -2.69
CA LEU A 192 -2.96 17.31 -3.70
C LEU A 192 -3.39 15.92 -4.20
N PHE A 193 -2.42 15.08 -4.56
CA PHE A 193 -2.67 13.73 -5.05
C PHE A 193 -3.40 12.88 -4.01
N PHE A 194 -3.00 12.97 -2.73
CA PHE A 194 -3.71 12.29 -1.63
C PHE A 194 -5.16 12.76 -1.51
N PHE A 195 -5.41 14.08 -1.47
CA PHE A 195 -6.77 14.63 -1.38
C PHE A 195 -7.65 14.24 -2.57
N VAL A 196 -7.10 14.22 -3.78
CA VAL A 196 -7.83 13.80 -4.97
C VAL A 196 -8.24 12.33 -4.87
N ASN A 197 -7.36 11.43 -4.44
CA ASN A 197 -7.72 10.02 -4.23
C ASN A 197 -8.81 9.85 -3.15
N ILE A 198 -8.70 10.58 -2.03
CA ILE A 198 -9.75 10.60 -0.99
C ILE A 198 -11.07 11.13 -1.54
N LYS A 199 -11.05 12.18 -2.37
CA LYS A 199 -12.25 12.75 -2.98
C LYS A 199 -12.94 11.78 -3.92
N VAL A 200 -12.18 11.08 -4.78
CA VAL A 200 -12.71 10.05 -5.68
C VAL A 200 -13.34 8.92 -4.87
N LEU A 201 -12.65 8.41 -3.84
CA LEU A 201 -13.16 7.38 -2.94
C LEU A 201 -14.45 7.81 -2.23
N TYR A 202 -14.48 9.04 -1.70
CA TYR A 202 -15.65 9.60 -1.02
C TYR A 202 -16.86 9.70 -1.96
N ASP A 203 -16.68 10.23 -3.18
CA ASP A 203 -17.77 10.35 -4.14
C ASP A 203 -18.31 8.97 -4.55
N PHE A 204 -17.46 7.95 -4.68
CA PHE A 204 -17.92 6.58 -4.91
C PHE A 204 -18.72 6.03 -3.72
N ILE A 205 -18.26 6.21 -2.48
CA ILE A 205 -18.95 5.70 -1.29
C ILE A 205 -20.31 6.35 -1.09
N VAL A 206 -20.41 7.68 -1.22
CA VAL A 206 -21.65 8.43 -0.98
C VAL A 206 -22.71 8.13 -2.03
N ASN A 207 -22.31 7.94 -3.29
CA ASN A 207 -23.25 7.72 -4.38
C ASN A 207 -23.49 6.23 -4.69
N TYR A 208 -22.97 5.31 -3.87
CA TYR A 208 -23.21 3.89 -4.04
C TYR A 208 -24.59 3.50 -3.52
N ASP A 209 -25.52 3.17 -4.42
CA ASP A 209 -26.88 2.77 -4.05
C ASP A 209 -27.04 1.24 -4.05
N CYS A 210 -27.23 0.68 -2.85
CA CYS A 210 -27.48 -0.75 -2.67
C CYS A 210 -28.88 -1.20 -3.11
N LYS A 211 -29.83 -0.27 -3.35
CA LYS A 211 -31.22 -0.61 -3.69
C LYS A 211 -31.39 -1.06 -5.15
N ILE A 212 -30.51 -0.63 -6.06
CA ILE A 212 -30.51 -1.08 -7.46
C ILE A 212 -30.21 -2.59 -7.55
N LEU A 213 -29.36 -3.12 -6.66
CA LEU A 213 -29.02 -4.55 -6.58
C LEU A 213 -30.22 -5.45 -6.26
N ASN A 214 -31.21 -4.95 -5.51
CA ASN A 214 -32.41 -5.70 -5.15
C ASN A 214 -33.51 -5.65 -6.24
N LYS A 215 -33.29 -4.90 -7.33
CA LYS A 215 -34.25 -4.75 -8.43
C LYS A 215 -33.88 -5.60 -9.65
N ILE A 216 -32.65 -6.14 -9.68
CA ILE A 216 -32.09 -6.95 -10.75
C ILE A 216 -32.05 -8.45 -10.37
N ASN A 217 -32.12 -8.76 -9.06
CA ASN A 217 -32.38 -10.10 -8.53
C ASN A 217 -33.88 -10.28 -8.23
#